data_AF-A0A2W1NCY0-F1
#
_entry.id   AF-A0A2W1NCY0-F1
#
_cell.length_a   1.000
_cell.length_b   1.000
_cell.length_c   1.000
_cell.angle_alpha   90.00
_cell.angle_beta   90.00
_cell.angle_gamma   90.00
#
_symmetry.space_group_name_H-M   'P 1'
#
loop_
_entity.id
_entity.type
_entity.pdbx_description
1 polymer ?
#
loop_
_entity_poly.entity_id
_entity_poly.type
_entity_poly.pdbx_seq_one_letter_code
_entity_poly.pdbx_strand_id
1 'polypeptide(L)'
;MRRHLDSPSGAATTGKRGTLEFDADAAIGYIGKTVLVELVWDDSEAPIWCCKHIVGVVLPMAGVYEEAFFMTIDGHCRERFPSEVFLSTIRTIRALWSRDPTGGAVDGGACHGGEPGKGGTA
;
A
#
# COMPACT_ATOMS: atom_id res chain seq x y z
N MET A 1 40.95 46.51 -12.53
CA MET A 1 40.91 45.07 -12.17
C MET A 1 39.58 44.76 -11.51
N ARG A 2 38.61 44.27 -12.29
CA ARG A 2 37.33 43.71 -11.82
C ARG A 2 36.74 42.86 -12.94
N ARG A 3 36.52 41.57 -12.67
CA ARG A 3 35.22 40.88 -12.78
C ARG A 3 35.39 39.42 -12.38
N HIS A 4 34.80 39.09 -11.23
CA HIS A 4 34.42 37.76 -10.78
C HIS A 4 33.31 37.27 -11.71
N LEU A 5 33.48 36.11 -12.35
CA LEU A 5 32.43 35.43 -13.10
C LEU A 5 31.71 34.49 -12.12
N ASP A 6 30.60 34.96 -11.55
CA ASP A 6 29.59 34.07 -11.03
C ASP A 6 28.73 33.60 -12.20
N SER A 7 28.78 32.29 -12.48
CA SER A 7 27.79 31.60 -13.29
C SER A 7 26.61 31.20 -12.38
N PRO A 8 25.37 31.60 -12.65
CA PRO A 8 24.22 31.01 -11.99
C PRO A 8 23.92 29.66 -12.65
N SER A 9 24.26 28.57 -11.96
CA SER A 9 23.77 27.23 -12.32
C SER A 9 22.25 27.20 -12.16
N GLY A 10 21.57 26.79 -13.24
CA GLY A 10 20.15 26.95 -13.46
C GLY A 10 19.28 26.38 -12.35
N ALA A 11 18.24 27.15 -12.01
CA ALA A 11 17.08 26.65 -11.30
C ALA A 11 16.44 25.54 -12.12
N ALA A 12 16.52 24.31 -11.62
CA ALA A 12 15.67 23.23 -12.08
C ALA A 12 14.22 23.65 -11.81
N THR A 13 13.51 23.96 -12.88
CA THR A 13 12.08 24.29 -12.86
C THR A 13 11.36 23.10 -12.24
N THR A 14 10.90 23.26 -11.00
CA THR A 14 10.05 22.28 -10.34
C THR A 14 8.83 22.07 -11.24
N GLY A 15 8.78 20.91 -11.89
CA GLY A 15 7.57 20.46 -12.54
C GLY A 15 6.55 20.30 -11.44
N LYS A 16 5.63 21.26 -11.31
CA LYS A 16 4.49 21.21 -10.40
C LYS A 16 3.61 20.05 -10.88
N ARG A 17 4.01 18.82 -10.51
CA ARG A 17 3.18 17.61 -10.64
C ARG A 17 1.93 17.95 -9.86
N GLY A 18 0.79 18.01 -10.56
CA GLY A 18 -0.48 18.38 -9.97
C GLY A 18 -0.68 17.55 -8.72
N THR A 19 -0.67 18.21 -7.56
CA THR A 19 -1.05 17.60 -6.30
C THR A 19 -2.46 17.07 -6.49
N LEU A 20 -2.63 15.76 -6.52
CA LEU A 20 -3.96 15.18 -6.34
C LEU A 20 -4.42 15.68 -4.97
N GLU A 21 -5.48 16.48 -4.97
CA GLU A 21 -6.09 16.94 -3.73
C GLU A 21 -6.51 15.71 -2.93
N PHE A 22 -6.11 15.70 -1.66
CA PHE A 22 -6.39 14.58 -0.78
C PHE A 22 -7.91 14.52 -0.49
N ASP A 23 -8.56 13.45 -0.94
CA ASP A 23 -9.95 13.14 -0.62
C ASP A 23 -9.99 12.08 0.49
N ALA A 24 -10.35 12.53 1.69
CA ALA A 24 -10.44 11.66 2.88
C ALA A 24 -11.53 10.60 2.76
N ASP A 25 -12.68 10.94 2.17
CA ASP A 25 -13.81 10.02 2.04
C ASP A 25 -13.46 8.89 1.06
N ALA A 26 -12.82 9.25 -0.06
CA ALA A 26 -12.29 8.26 -1.00
C ALA A 26 -11.24 7.36 -0.34
N ALA A 27 -10.32 7.94 0.44
CA ALA A 27 -9.27 7.18 1.13
C ALA A 27 -9.84 6.19 2.15
N ILE A 28 -10.78 6.64 3.00
CA ILE A 28 -11.49 5.79 3.97
C ILE A 28 -12.24 4.67 3.24
N GLY A 29 -12.80 4.96 2.06
CA GLY A 29 -13.48 3.97 1.22
C GLY A 29 -12.61 2.80 0.74
N TYR A 30 -11.28 2.87 0.86
CA TYR A 30 -10.38 1.76 0.53
C TYR A 30 -10.13 0.79 1.68
N ILE A 31 -10.47 1.14 2.93
CA ILE A 31 -10.21 0.27 4.09
C ILE A 31 -10.91 -1.08 3.91
N GLY A 32 -10.18 -2.16 4.19
CA GLY A 32 -10.63 -3.54 4.02
C GLY A 32 -10.56 -4.06 2.58
N LYS A 33 -10.11 -3.25 1.62
CA LYS A 33 -9.99 -3.66 0.21
C LYS A 33 -8.55 -4.03 -0.13
N THR A 34 -8.42 -4.99 -1.03
CA THR A 34 -7.17 -5.20 -1.76
C THR A 34 -7.14 -4.24 -2.94
N VAL A 35 -6.06 -3.49 -3.08
CA VAL A 35 -5.88 -2.47 -4.10
C VAL A 35 -4.62 -2.74 -4.91
N LEU A 36 -4.64 -2.33 -6.17
CA LEU A 36 -3.45 -2.19 -7.00
C LEU A 36 -3.02 -0.72 -6.96
N VAL A 37 -1.77 -0.48 -6.58
CA VAL A 37 -1.20 0.85 -6.38
C VAL A 37 -0.01 1.06 -7.32
N GLU A 38 0.02 2.21 -7.98
CA GLU A 38 1.18 2.73 -8.72
C GLU A 38 1.94 3.70 -7.82
N LEU A 39 3.15 3.33 -7.40
CA LEU A 39 4.03 4.12 -6.55
C LEU A 39 5.12 4.80 -7.38
N VAL A 40 5.36 6.07 -7.07
CA VAL A 40 6.45 6.87 -7.63
C VAL A 40 7.37 7.26 -6.50
N TRP A 41 8.66 6.94 -6.64
CA TRP A 41 9.69 7.25 -5.65
C TRP A 41 10.62 8.27 -6.29
N ASP A 42 11.08 9.26 -5.51
CA ASP A 42 11.87 10.38 -6.05
C ASP A 42 13.16 9.91 -6.75
N ASP A 43 13.72 8.79 -6.31
CA ASP A 43 14.96 8.21 -6.84
C ASP A 43 14.75 7.20 -8.00
N SER A 44 13.50 6.95 -8.43
CA SER A 44 13.20 5.96 -9.48
C SER A 44 12.51 6.61 -10.68
N GLU A 45 13.11 6.45 -11.86
CA GLU A 45 12.50 6.88 -13.13
C GLU A 45 11.25 6.05 -13.48
N ALA A 46 11.15 4.81 -13.00
CA ALA A 46 10.04 3.92 -13.29
C ALA A 46 9.07 3.79 -12.10
N PRO A 47 7.75 3.95 -12.32
CA PRO A 47 6.75 3.66 -11.29
C PRO A 47 6.69 2.16 -11.00
N ILE A 48 6.45 1.81 -9.74
CA ILE A 48 6.31 0.43 -9.27
C ILE A 48 4.83 0.13 -9.04
N TRP A 49 4.36 -1.00 -9.57
CA TRP A 49 3.01 -1.49 -9.34
C TRP A 49 3.00 -2.59 -8.29
N CYS A 50 2.18 -2.46 -7.25
CA CYS A 50 2.07 -3.46 -6.19
C CYS A 50 0.64 -3.66 -5.67
N CYS A 51 0.35 -4.87 -5.20
CA CYS A 51 -0.92 -5.23 -4.57
C CYS A 51 -0.82 -5.05 -3.06
N LYS A 52 -1.66 -4.20 -2.48
CA LYS A 52 -1.69 -3.88 -1.06
C LYS A 52 -3.08 -4.16 -0.49
N HIS A 53 -3.16 -4.70 0.72
CA HIS A 53 -4.40 -4.74 1.49
C HIS A 53 -4.44 -3.54 2.44
N ILE A 54 -5.46 -2.69 2.33
CA ILE A 54 -5.58 -1.48 3.14
C ILE A 54 -6.23 -1.83 4.48
N VAL A 55 -5.54 -1.61 5.58
CA VAL A 55 -6.05 -1.86 6.94
C VAL A 55 -6.42 -0.59 7.70
N GLY A 56 -5.93 0.57 7.23
CA GLY A 56 -6.22 1.86 7.85
C GLY A 56 -5.71 3.02 7.03
N VAL A 57 -6.10 4.22 7.43
CA VAL A 57 -5.63 5.48 6.88
C VAL A 57 -5.30 6.43 8.04
N VAL A 58 -4.19 7.14 7.91
CA VAL A 58 -3.84 8.25 8.78
C VAL A 58 -4.09 9.53 7.99
N LEU A 59 -4.96 10.38 8.54
CA LEU A 59 -5.30 11.68 7.98
C LEU A 59 -4.29 12.73 8.47
N PRO A 60 -3.96 13.74 7.64
CA PRO A 60 -3.06 14.80 8.05
C PRO A 60 -3.70 15.62 9.18
N MET A 61 -2.92 15.92 10.22
CA MET A 61 -3.32 16.69 11.39
C MET A 61 -2.36 17.85 11.61
N ALA A 62 -2.86 19.07 11.40
CA ALA A 62 -2.08 20.30 11.52
C ALA A 62 -1.43 20.42 12.91
N GLY A 63 -0.12 20.69 12.92
CA GLY A 63 0.66 20.81 14.16
C GLY A 63 0.98 19.49 14.88
N VAL A 64 0.61 18.34 14.31
CA VAL A 64 0.95 17.01 14.85
C VAL A 64 1.71 16.19 13.83
N TYR A 65 1.09 15.90 12.68
CA TYR A 65 1.71 15.16 11.58
C TYR A 65 0.97 15.48 10.29
N GLU A 66 1.64 16.13 9.35
CA GLU A 66 0.99 16.77 8.19
C GLU A 66 0.89 15.88 6.96
N GLU A 67 1.36 14.63 7.06
CA GLU A 67 1.32 13.67 5.96
C GLU A 67 0.15 12.69 6.11
N ALA A 68 -0.46 12.36 4.97
CA ALA A 68 -1.48 11.34 4.86
C ALA A 68 -0.86 10.04 4.33
N PHE A 69 -1.17 8.90 4.96
CA PHE A 69 -0.71 7.60 4.48
C PHE A 69 -1.71 6.48 4.74
N PHE A 70 -1.66 5.45 3.91
CA PHE A 70 -2.34 4.19 4.19
C PHE A 70 -1.47 3.29 5.07
N MET A 71 -2.12 2.57 5.99
CA MET A 71 -1.54 1.39 6.60
C MET A 71 -1.89 0.18 5.73
N THR A 72 -0.87 -0.53 5.28
CA THR A 72 -1.01 -1.60 4.28
C THR A 72 -0.31 -2.89 4.70
N ILE A 73 -0.83 -4.01 4.22
CA ILE A 73 -0.12 -5.30 4.26
C ILE A 73 0.14 -5.72 2.81
N ASP A 74 1.35 -6.20 2.53
CA ASP A 74 1.64 -6.76 1.20
C ASP A 74 0.80 -8.01 0.92
N GLY A 75 0.05 -7.99 -0.18
CA GLY A 75 -0.88 -9.08 -0.54
C GLY A 75 -0.20 -10.44 -0.79
N HIS A 76 1.13 -10.44 -0.99
CA HIS A 76 1.95 -11.63 -1.26
C HIS A 76 2.87 -12.02 -0.10
N CYS A 77 2.98 -11.19 0.94
CA CYS A 77 3.94 -11.38 2.03
C CYS A 77 3.19 -11.61 3.35
N ARG A 78 3.67 -12.55 4.17
CA ARG A 78 3.19 -12.72 5.55
C ARG A 78 3.87 -11.68 6.44
N GLU A 79 3.55 -10.42 6.22
CA GLU A 79 4.02 -9.35 7.10
C GLU A 79 3.34 -9.46 8.47
N ARG A 80 4.12 -9.27 9.54
CA ARG A 80 3.60 -9.33 10.92
C ARG A 80 2.87 -8.04 11.31
N PHE A 81 3.26 -6.92 10.71
CA PHE A 81 2.73 -5.60 11.01
C PHE A 81 2.51 -4.82 9.72
N PRO A 82 1.54 -3.88 9.68
CA PRO A 82 1.32 -3.05 8.51
C PRO A 82 2.49 -2.11 8.23
N SER A 83 2.73 -1.82 6.96
CA SER A 83 3.66 -0.80 6.46
C SER A 83 2.94 0.45 5.98
N GLU A 84 3.62 1.59 6.06
CA GLU A 84 3.10 2.89 5.67
C GLU A 84 3.28 3.12 4.15
N VAL A 85 2.23 3.61 3.49
CA VAL A 85 2.28 4.04 2.09
C VAL A 85 1.73 5.46 1.99
N PHE A 86 2.63 6.42 1.80
CA PHE A 86 2.30 7.85 1.74
C PHE A 86 1.50 8.19 0.48
N LEU A 87 0.41 8.93 0.65
CA LEU A 87 -0.46 9.30 -0.48
C LEU A 87 0.26 10.20 -1.49
N SER A 88 1.25 10.96 -1.05
CA SER A 88 2.15 11.75 -1.92
C SER A 88 2.92 10.90 -2.93
N THR A 89 3.16 9.62 -2.62
CA THR A 89 3.88 8.67 -3.48
C THR A 89 2.94 7.87 -4.39
N ILE A 90 1.63 7.95 -4.18
CA ILE A 90 0.63 7.21 -4.96
C ILE A 90 0.23 8.04 -6.17
N ARG A 91 0.49 7.50 -7.36
CA ARG A 91 0.03 8.09 -8.61
C ARG A 91 -1.36 7.58 -9.01
N THR A 92 -1.58 6.28 -8.81
CA THR A 92 -2.84 5.61 -9.17
C THR A 92 -3.18 4.58 -8.11
N ILE A 93 -4.46 4.51 -7.71
CA ILE A 93 -4.98 3.47 -6.81
C ILE A 93 -6.30 2.92 -7.35
N ARG A 94 -6.43 1.59 -7.36
CA ARG A 94 -7.63 0.90 -7.85
C ARG A 94 -7.98 -0.25 -6.92
N ALA A 95 -9.22 -0.27 -6.43
CA ALA A 95 -9.73 -1.43 -5.71
C ALA A 95 -9.82 -2.61 -6.69
N LEU A 96 -9.18 -3.72 -6.32
CA LEU A 96 -9.44 -5.00 -6.93
C LEU A 96 -10.76 -5.49 -6.34
N TRP A 97 -11.65 -6.00 -7.17
CA TRP A 97 -12.92 -6.54 -6.68
C TRP A 97 -12.63 -7.62 -5.64
N SER A 98 -13.12 -7.42 -4.42
CA SER A 98 -13.15 -8.50 -3.45
C SER A 98 -14.05 -9.57 -4.06
N ARG A 99 -13.52 -10.78 -4.26
CA ARG A 99 -14.40 -11.94 -4.40
C ARG A 99 -15.23 -11.96 -3.13
N ASP A 100 -16.53 -11.76 -3.28
CA ASP A 100 -17.47 -11.89 -2.16
C ASP A 100 -17.14 -13.19 -1.42
N PRO A 101 -16.84 -13.16 -0.11
CA PRO A 101 -16.64 -14.39 0.66
C PRO A 101 -17.86 -15.30 0.61
N THR A 102 -19.01 -14.74 0.22
CA THR A 102 -20.31 -15.39 0.13
C THR A 102 -20.51 -16.06 -1.24
N GLY A 103 -19.61 -16.97 -1.59
CA GLY A 103 -19.61 -17.65 -2.89
C GLY A 103 -19.20 -19.12 -2.80
N GLY A 104 -19.95 -19.89 -2.01
CA GLY A 104 -19.86 -21.36 -1.97
C GLY A 104 -19.44 -21.91 -0.61
N ALA A 105 -20.37 -21.93 0.34
CA ALA A 105 -20.35 -23.01 1.33
C ALA A 105 -20.64 -24.31 0.57
N VAL A 106 -19.57 -24.98 0.11
CA VAL A 106 -19.63 -26.39 -0.24
C VAL A 106 -19.13 -27.17 0.98
N ASP A 107 -20.04 -28.02 1.41
CA ASP A 107 -20.01 -28.90 2.55
C ASP A 107 -18.84 -29.91 2.50
N GLY A 108 -18.38 -30.33 3.67
CA GLY A 108 -17.71 -31.61 3.88
C GLY A 108 -16.26 -31.76 3.42
N GLY A 109 -15.31 -31.57 4.34
CA GLY A 109 -13.92 -31.97 4.15
C GLY A 109 -13.14 -31.97 5.45
N ALA A 110 -13.57 -32.80 6.41
CA ALA A 110 -12.84 -33.01 7.66
C ALA A 110 -11.39 -33.42 7.35
N CYS A 111 -10.43 -32.63 7.81
CA CYS A 111 -9.04 -33.06 7.92
C CYS A 111 -9.03 -34.23 8.90
N HIS A 112 -8.98 -35.46 8.38
CA HIS A 112 -8.74 -36.65 9.19
C HIS A 112 -7.43 -36.46 9.95
N GLY A 113 -7.55 -36.20 11.26
CA GLY A 113 -6.45 -36.42 12.19
C GLY A 113 -6.11 -37.90 12.14
N GLY A 114 -4.92 -38.22 11.65
CA GLY A 114 -4.38 -39.57 11.73
C GLY A 114 -4.11 -39.89 13.20
N GLU A 115 -4.97 -40.70 13.80
CA GLU A 115 -4.57 -41.53 14.94
C GLU A 115 -3.67 -42.67 14.44
N PRO A 116 -2.57 -42.98 15.14
CA PRO A 116 -2.03 -44.32 15.17
C PRO A 116 -2.24 -44.92 16.57
N GLY A 117 -3.35 -45.63 16.75
CA GLY A 117 -3.46 -46.75 17.70
C GLY A 117 -3.68 -48.02 16.86
N LYS A 118 -3.18 -49.22 17.18
CA LYS A 118 -2.83 -49.89 18.44
C LYS A 118 -1.89 -51.07 18.10
N GLY A 119 -1.04 -51.53 19.02
CA GLY A 119 -1.26 -52.78 19.80
C GLY A 119 -0.36 -53.91 19.29
N GLY A 120 0.56 -54.47 20.10
CA GLY A 120 0.46 -55.81 20.73
C GLY A 120 0.42 -56.94 19.69
N THR A 121 1.22 -58.02 19.68
CA THR A 121 1.80 -58.86 20.74
C THR A 121 2.61 -59.96 20.04
N ALA A 122 3.72 -60.44 20.62
CA ALA A 122 4.14 -61.85 20.71
C ALA A 122 5.53 -61.92 21.37
#